data_AF-A0A0L0EZV5-F1
#
_entry.id   AF-A0A0L0EZV5-F1
#
_cell.length_a   1.000
_cell.length_b   1.000
_cell.length_c   1.000
_cell.angle_alpha   90.00
_cell.angle_beta   90.00
_cell.angle_gamma   90.00
#
_symmetry.space_group_name_H-M   'P 1'
#
loop_
_entity.id
_entity.type
_entity.pdbx_description
1 polymer ?
#
loop_
_entity_poly.entity_id
_entity_poly.type
_entity_poly.pdbx_seq_one_letter_code
_entity_poly.pdbx_strand_id
1 'polypeptide(L)' 'MAAYLHGDWGAAEGKGLGNKFLSNIREVDAILHVVRCFDESEVTHVEGSVDPTRDAEIIDMELLLKDADTVEK' A
#
# COMPACT_ATOMS: atom_id res chain seq x y z
N MET A 1 -1.66 -18.23 -18.09
CA MET A 1 -1.59 -17.76 -16.70
C MET A 1 -1.03 -16.35 -16.74
N ALA A 2 -1.83 -15.44 -17.30
CA ALA A 2 -1.41 -14.09 -17.65
C ALA A 2 -1.58 -13.19 -16.43
N ALA A 3 -0.54 -12.41 -16.19
CA ALA A 3 -0.48 -11.27 -15.29
C ALA A 3 -1.82 -10.52 -15.21
N TYR A 4 -2.53 -10.69 -14.10
CA TYR A 4 -3.51 -9.71 -13.62
C TYR A 4 -2.72 -8.61 -12.90
N LEU A 5 -1.83 -7.94 -13.63
CA LEU A 5 -1.20 -6.71 -13.19
C LEU A 5 -2.18 -5.58 -13.53
N HIS A 6 -3.10 -5.27 -12.61
CA HIS A 6 -3.59 -3.90 -12.52
C HIS A 6 -2.44 -3.04 -11.98
N GLY A 7 -1.53 -2.70 -12.90
CA GLY A 7 -0.27 -2.03 -12.65
C GLY A 7 -0.39 -0.51 -12.55
N ASP A 8 -1.29 0.01 -11.69
CA ASP A 8 -1.43 1.46 -11.46
C ASP A 8 -1.56 1.82 -9.96
N TRP A 9 -0.88 1.09 -9.06
CA TRP A 9 -0.59 1.56 -7.69
C TRP A 9 0.72 2.35 -7.64
N GLY A 10 0.97 3.10 -8.72
CA GLY A 10 2.10 3.99 -8.81
C GLY A 10 1.89 5.17 -7.88
N ALA A 11 2.85 5.41 -6.99
CA ALA A 11 3.06 6.69 -6.29
C ALA A 11 3.07 7.93 -7.23
N ALA A 12 3.06 7.73 -8.55
CA ALA A 12 2.90 8.75 -9.58
C ALA A 12 1.43 9.22 -9.77
N GLU A 13 0.42 8.40 -9.49
CA GLU A 13 -1.01 8.77 -9.62
C GLU A 13 -1.70 9.08 -8.27
N GLY A 14 -0.98 9.02 -7.15
CA GLY A 14 -1.47 9.49 -5.85
C GLY A 14 -2.43 8.55 -5.11
N LYS A 15 -2.49 7.27 -5.49
CA LYS A 15 -3.36 6.25 -4.86
C LYS A 15 -2.67 5.34 -3.84
N GLY A 16 -1.33 5.31 -3.81
CA GLY A 16 -0.52 4.52 -2.88
C GLY A 16 0.25 5.37 -1.86
N LEU A 17 1.09 4.73 -1.06
CA LEU A 17 1.98 5.38 -0.09
C LEU A 17 3.05 6.20 -0.82
N GLY A 18 2.77 7.46 -1.13
CA GLY A 18 3.62 8.31 -1.96
C GLY A 18 5.08 8.45 -1.45
N ASN A 19 5.97 8.98 -2.30
CA ASN A 19 7.42 9.06 -2.01
C ASN A 19 7.80 9.71 -0.66
N LYS A 20 7.00 10.68 -0.17
CA LYS A 20 7.23 11.30 1.14
C LYS A 20 6.95 10.33 2.30
N PHE A 21 5.93 9.49 2.18
CA PHE A 21 5.64 8.46 3.18
C PHE A 21 6.79 7.44 3.24
N LEU A 22 7.28 6.99 2.08
CA LEU A 22 8.37 6.03 1.99
C LEU A 22 9.71 6.57 2.54
N SER A 23 9.96 7.87 2.42
CA SER A 23 11.11 8.50 3.07
C SER A 23 11.01 8.43 4.59
N ASN A 24 9.84 8.71 5.15
CA ASN A 24 9.63 8.72 6.60
C ASN A 24 9.78 7.33 7.22
N ILE A 25 9.29 6.28 6.56
CA ILE A 25 9.39 4.91 7.11
C ILE A 25 10.83 4.36 7.09
N ARG A 26 11.72 4.90 6.25
CA ARG A 26 13.14 4.52 6.22
C ARG A 26 13.93 5.05 7.42
N GLU A 27 13.38 6.03 8.13
CA GLU A 27 14.02 6.69 9.27
C GLU A 27 13.57 6.10 10.62
N VAL A 28 12.76 5.03 10.60
CA VAL A 28 12.24 4.39 11.82
C VAL A 28 12.67 2.92 11.90
N ASP A 29 12.77 2.42 13.14
CA ASP A 29 13.14 1.02 13.41
C ASP A 29 11.96 0.05 13.36
N ALA A 30 10.72 0.56 13.40
CA ALA A 30 9.51 -0.26 13.40
C ALA A 30 8.32 0.49 12.76
N ILE A 31 7.43 -0.27 12.12
CA ILE A 31 6.19 0.22 11.52
C ILE A 31 5.02 -0.44 12.25
N LEU A 32 4.05 0.36 12.69
CA LEU A 32 2.74 -0.15 13.11
C LEU A 32 1.74 -0.01 11.97
N HIS A 33 1.37 -1.15 11.39
CA HIS A 33 0.38 -1.22 10.33
C HIS A 33 -1.03 -1.26 10.94
N VAL A 34 -1.75 -0.14 10.85
CA VAL A 34 -3.13 -0.03 11.35
C VAL A 34 -4.11 -0.36 10.22
N VAL A 35 -4.90 -1.41 10.41
CA VAL A 35 -5.85 -1.92 9.41
C VAL A 35 -7.29 -1.62 9.85
N ARG A 36 -8.13 -1.14 8.93
CA ARG A 36 -9.55 -0.89 9.18
C ARG A 36 -10.31 -2.22 9.19
N CYS A 37 -11.00 -2.51 10.29
CA CYS A 37 -11.79 -3.74 10.45
C CYS A 37 -13.28 -3.46 10.75
N PHE A 38 -13.79 -2.32 10.30
CA PHE A 38 -15.17 -1.92 10.51
C PHE A 38 -15.71 -1.18 9.28
N ASP A 39 -16.97 -1.46 8.96
CA ASP A 39 -17.71 -0.74 7.92
C ASP A 39 -18.33 0.53 8.50
N GLU A 40 -18.20 1.64 7.77
CA GLU A 40 -18.85 2.91 8.09
C GLU A 40 -19.21 3.64 6.80
N SER A 41 -20.49 3.93 6.60
CA SER A 41 -21.07 4.45 5.35
C SER A 41 -20.58 5.85 4.99
N GLU A 42 -20.13 6.62 5.97
CA GLU A 42 -19.67 8.00 5.77
C GLU A 42 -18.22 8.07 5.27
N VAL A 43 -17.50 6.94 5.22
CA VAL A 43 -16.09 6.89 4.83
C VAL A 43 -15.89 5.94 3.65
N THR A 44 -15.79 6.52 2.45
CA THR A 44 -15.49 5.79 1.21
C THR A 44 -14.17 5.04 1.33
N HIS A 45 -14.20 3.74 1.02
CA HIS A 45 -13.00 2.92 0.91
C HIS A 45 -12.44 2.99 -0.51
N VAL A 46 -11.11 3.07 -0.66
CA VAL A 46 -10.45 3.18 -1.97
C VAL A 46 -10.79 1.99 -2.88
N GLU A 47 -10.89 0.80 -2.30
CA GLU A 47 -11.29 -0.43 -2.97
C GLU A 47 -12.82 -0.63 -3.10
N GLY A 48 -13.62 0.37 -2.70
CA GLY A 48 -15.08 0.29 -2.69
C GLY A 48 -15.70 -0.58 -1.59
N SER A 49 -14.90 -1.41 -0.91
CA SER A 49 -15.28 -2.20 0.27
C SER A 49 -14.11 -2.28 1.26
N VAL A 50 -14.40 -2.47 2.55
CA VAL A 50 -13.38 -2.78 3.56
C VAL A 50 -13.08 -4.27 3.50
N ASP A 51 -11.81 -4.64 3.35
CA ASP A 51 -11.35 -6.02 3.50
C ASP A 51 -9.98 -5.99 4.20
N PRO A 52 -9.94 -6.25 5.51
CA PRO A 52 -8.71 -6.12 6.29
C PRO A 52 -7.55 -6.96 5.76
N THR A 53 -7.83 -8.12 5.16
CA THR A 53 -6.78 -9.01 4.66
C THR A 53 -6.20 -8.46 3.38
N ARG A 54 -7.06 -8.13 2.41
CA ARG A 54 -6.64 -7.52 1.15
C ARG A 54 -5.91 -6.19 1.39
N ASP A 55 -6.46 -5.36 2.26
CA ASP A 55 -5.92 -4.02 2.51
C ASP A 55 -4.52 -4.11 3.16
N ALA A 56 -4.30 -5.10 4.02
CA ALA A 56 -2.98 -5.38 4.58
C ALA A 56 -2.00 -5.91 3.51
N GLU A 57 -2.43 -6.85 2.68
CA GLU A 57 -1.63 -7.43 1.60
C GLU A 57 -1.20 -6.39 0.56
N ILE A 58 -2.06 -5.43 0.24
CA ILE A 58 -1.72 -4.33 -0.68
C ILE A 58 -0.52 -3.54 -0.16
N ILE A 59 -0.55 -3.14 1.12
CA ILE A 59 0.52 -2.35 1.73
C ILE A 59 1.81 -3.17 1.81
N ASP A 60 1.73 -4.44 2.20
CA ASP A 60 2.91 -5.32 2.25
C ASP A 60 3.53 -5.50 0.85
N MET A 61 2.72 -5.63 -0.20
CA MET A 61 3.19 -5.72 -1.58
C MET A 61 3.87 -4.43 -2.02
N GLU A 62 3.32 -3.25 -1.70
CA GLU A 62 3.95 -1.97 -2.01
C GLU A 62 5.32 -1.83 -1.35
N LEU A 63 5.45 -2.20 -0.08
CA LEU A 63 6.72 -2.14 0.65
C LEU A 63 7.75 -3.09 0.05
N LEU A 64 7.37 -4.35 -0.25
CA LEU A 64 8.24 -5.32 -0.91
C LEU A 64 8.74 -4.85 -2.27
N LEU A 65 7.85 -4.27 -3.09
CA LEU A 65 8.24 -3.71 -4.39
C LEU A 65 9.23 -2.55 -4.22
N LYS A 66 9.10 -1.73 -3.18
CA LYS A 66 10.04 -0.63 -2.90
C LYS A 66 11.39 -1.10 -2.38
N ASP A 67 11.41 -2.19 -1.64
CA ASP A 67 12.67 -2.84 -1.26
C ASP A 67 13.36 -3.44 -2.49
N ALA A 68 12.61 -4.11 -3.38
CA ALA A 68 13.14 -4.61 -4.64
C ALA A 68 13.72 -3.49 -5.53
N ASP A 69 12.97 -2.40 -5.73
CA ASP A 69 13.41 -1.18 -6.45
C ASP A 69 14.71 -0.59 -5.86
N THR A 70 14.97 -0.82 -4.57
CA THR A 70 16.15 -0.29 -3.87
C THR A 70 17.38 -1.17 -4.10
N VAL A 71 17.21 -2.49 -4.23
CA VAL A 71 18.29 -3.44 -4.52
C VAL A 71 18.72 -3.39 -5.99
N GLU A 72 17.80 -3.06 -6.90
CA GLU A 72 18.10 -2.93 -8.34
C GLU A 72 18.81 -1.62 -8.74
N LYS A 73 18.92 -0.64 -7.82
CA LYS A 73 19.63 0.62 -8.02
C LYS A 73 21.05 0.57 -7.49
#